data_AF-A0A7C1J9F8-F1
#
_entry.id   AF-A0A7C1J9F8-F1
#
_cell.length_a   1.000
_cell.length_b   1.000
_cell.length_c   1.000
_cell.angle_alpha   90.00
_cell.angle_beta   90.00
_cell.angle_gamma   90.00
#
_symmetry.space_group_name_H-M   'P 1'
#
loop_
_entity.id
_entity.type
_entity.pdbx_description
1 polymer ?
#
loop_
_entity_poly.entity_id
_entity_poly.type
_entity_poly.pdbx_seq_one_letter_code
_entity_poly.pdbx_strand_id
1 'polypeptide(L)'
;MWNILKILPNTFIPLFVAIDVFVVLPIFISMTEDMPKTKRKLIIRDSILTALIVSLVFVAMGEAIFRILGITADDFKIAGGLVLLVFAVLDLIKHSEERRRPTGKLGVVPIGVPLIVGPAVLTTLLVLVDHYGVLSTIISLVLNMIVVWLSFINAQRIVNLFGKGGITAISKVMALLLASIAIMMIRLGIENILAGHIKG
;
A
#
# COMPACT_ATOMS: atom_id res chain seq x y z
N MET A 1 20.92 -19.29 12.48
CA MET A 1 21.26 -18.13 11.61
C MET A 1 21.45 -18.51 10.13
N TRP A 2 22.28 -19.52 9.80
CA TRP A 2 22.61 -19.88 8.40
C TRP A 2 21.41 -20.31 7.51
N ASN A 3 20.38 -20.96 8.07
CA ASN A 3 19.17 -21.31 7.30
C ASN A 3 18.31 -20.07 6.97
N ILE A 4 18.27 -19.07 7.86
CA ILE A 4 17.44 -17.87 7.67
C ILE A 4 17.97 -17.04 6.50
N LEU A 5 19.30 -16.89 6.38
CA LEU A 5 19.93 -16.17 5.27
C LEU A 5 19.64 -16.82 3.90
N LYS A 6 19.50 -18.15 3.83
CA LYS A 6 19.14 -18.86 2.60
C LYS A 6 17.66 -18.74 2.23
N ILE A 7 16.79 -18.60 3.23
CA ILE A 7 15.34 -18.46 3.07
C ILE A 7 14.93 -17.00 2.81
N LEU A 8 15.77 -16.04 3.22
CA LEU A 8 15.49 -14.61 3.14
C LEU A 8 15.06 -14.15 1.73
N PRO A 9 15.76 -14.53 0.63
CA PRO A 9 15.34 -14.12 -0.71
C PRO A 9 13.94 -14.62 -1.07
N ASN A 10 13.58 -15.82 -0.64
CA ASN A 10 12.30 -16.46 -0.94
C ASN A 10 11.12 -15.85 -0.18
N THR A 11 11.38 -15.12 0.91
CA THR A 11 10.36 -14.38 1.66
C THR A 11 10.37 -12.89 1.31
N PHE A 12 11.56 -12.33 1.05
CA PHE A 12 11.74 -10.93 0.71
C PHE A 12 11.17 -10.59 -0.66
N ILE A 13 11.50 -11.37 -1.70
CA ILE A 13 11.11 -11.07 -3.09
C ILE A 13 9.59 -11.07 -3.25
N PRO A 14 8.82 -12.08 -2.77
CA PRO A 14 7.37 -12.05 -2.89
C PRO A 14 6.74 -10.84 -2.19
N LEU A 15 7.21 -10.48 -0.99
CA LEU A 15 6.74 -9.27 -0.30
C LEU A 15 7.09 -7.99 -1.04
N PHE A 16 8.31 -7.90 -1.58
CA PHE A 16 8.75 -6.75 -2.37
C PHE A 16 7.88 -6.53 -3.59
N VAL A 17 7.57 -7.62 -4.31
CA VAL A 17 6.67 -7.61 -5.47
C VAL A 17 5.25 -7.26 -5.04
N ALA A 18 4.76 -7.83 -3.94
CA ALA A 18 3.40 -7.59 -3.45
C ALA A 18 3.16 -6.15 -2.96
N ILE A 19 4.17 -5.50 -2.39
CA ILE A 19 4.11 -4.09 -1.99
C ILE A 19 4.08 -3.18 -3.22
N ASP A 20 4.77 -3.55 -4.29
CA ASP A 20 4.89 -2.76 -5.52
C ASP A 20 5.35 -1.32 -5.25
N VAL A 21 6.60 -1.21 -4.79
CA VAL A 21 7.23 0.09 -4.47
C VAL A 21 7.22 1.04 -5.67
N PHE A 22 7.27 0.51 -6.90
CA PHE A 22 7.26 1.30 -8.12
C PHE A 22 5.91 1.96 -8.40
N VAL A 23 4.81 1.33 -8.00
CA VAL A 23 3.47 1.91 -8.07
C VAL A 23 3.21 2.85 -6.89
N VAL A 24 3.58 2.44 -5.67
CA VAL A 24 3.31 3.21 -4.45
C VAL A 24 4.06 4.56 -4.44
N LEU A 25 5.31 4.58 -4.89
CA LEU A 25 6.17 5.76 -4.86
C LEU A 25 5.62 6.97 -5.65
N PRO A 26 5.23 6.85 -6.93
CA PRO A 26 4.71 8.00 -7.67
C PRO A 26 3.32 8.42 -7.19
N ILE A 27 2.50 7.50 -6.66
CA ILE A 27 1.25 7.84 -5.96
C ILE A 27 1.57 8.68 -4.72
N PHE A 28 2.51 8.26 -3.89
CA PHE A 28 2.97 9.03 -2.72
C PHE A 28 3.46 10.43 -3.11
N ILE A 29 4.20 10.56 -4.21
CA ILE A 29 4.64 11.86 -4.74
C ILE A 29 3.42 12.73 -5.07
N SER A 30 2.48 12.23 -5.87
CA SER A 30 1.28 12.99 -6.25
C SER A 30 0.47 13.45 -5.03
N MET A 31 0.39 12.61 -4.00
CA MET A 31 -0.33 12.89 -2.75
C MET A 31 0.41 13.83 -1.80
N THR A 32 1.71 14.08 -1.99
CA THR A 32 2.53 14.90 -1.09
C THR A 32 3.24 16.07 -1.76
N GLU A 33 3.07 16.29 -3.07
CA GLU A 33 3.78 17.30 -3.85
C GLU A 33 3.64 18.74 -3.33
N ASP A 34 2.43 19.13 -2.89
CA ASP A 34 2.14 20.48 -2.41
C ASP A 34 2.41 20.68 -0.91
N MET A 35 3.02 19.69 -0.24
CA MET A 35 3.15 19.69 1.22
C MET A 35 4.53 20.17 1.68
N PRO A 36 4.60 20.93 2.79
CA PRO A 36 5.86 21.25 3.45
C PRO A 36 6.65 19.99 3.83
N LYS A 37 7.98 20.05 3.74
CA LYS A 37 8.89 18.94 4.07
C LYS A 37 8.61 18.32 5.45
N THR A 38 8.29 19.14 6.45
CA THR A 38 7.96 18.67 7.81
C THR A 38 6.70 17.79 7.81
N LYS A 39 5.63 18.21 7.12
CA LYS A 39 4.41 17.41 6.98
C LYS A 39 4.67 16.12 6.19
N ARG A 40 5.47 16.21 5.12
CA ARG A 40 5.86 15.03 4.33
C ARG A 40 6.59 13.98 5.17
N LYS A 41 7.54 14.38 6.03
CA LYS A 41 8.26 13.47 6.93
C LYS A 41 7.32 12.76 7.92
N LEU A 42 6.31 13.47 8.44
CA LEU A 42 5.28 12.88 9.28
C LEU A 42 4.46 11.84 8.51
N ILE A 43 4.03 12.15 7.29
CA ILE A 43 3.29 11.19 6.45
C ILE A 43 4.13 9.95 6.18
N ILE A 44 5.42 10.09 5.85
CA ILE A 44 6.31 8.93 5.65
C ILE A 44 6.33 8.06 6.91
N ARG A 45 6.60 8.66 8.07
CA ARG A 45 6.64 7.94 9.35
C ARG A 45 5.32 7.22 9.61
N ASP A 46 4.20 7.93 9.49
CA ASP A 46 2.87 7.38 9.79
C ASP A 46 2.49 6.28 8.78
N SER A 47 2.92 6.38 7.53
CA SER A 47 2.74 5.33 6.50
C SER A 47 3.48 4.06 6.85
N ILE A 48 4.77 4.17 7.16
CA ILE A 48 5.61 3.02 7.50
C ILE A 48 5.15 2.38 8.82
N LEU A 49 4.82 3.19 9.83
CA LEU A 49 4.32 2.68 11.10
C LEU A 49 2.96 2.00 10.93
N THR A 50 2.02 2.60 10.20
CA THR A 50 0.72 1.98 9.94
C THR A 50 0.89 0.66 9.21
N ALA A 51 1.68 0.66 8.12
CA ALA A 51 1.97 -0.54 7.35
C ALA A 51 2.56 -1.65 8.22
N LEU A 52 3.57 -1.34 9.03
CA LEU A 52 4.22 -2.30 9.91
C LEU A 52 3.24 -2.85 10.96
N ILE A 53 2.52 -1.97 11.66
CA ILE A 53 1.58 -2.37 12.72
C ILE A 53 0.47 -3.26 12.14
N VAL A 54 -0.16 -2.84 11.04
CA VAL A 54 -1.23 -3.60 10.41
C VAL A 54 -0.73 -4.95 9.93
N SER A 55 0.46 -5.00 9.33
CA SER A 55 1.08 -6.26 8.89
C SER A 55 1.39 -7.19 10.07
N LEU A 56 1.92 -6.68 11.18
CA LEU A 56 2.22 -7.46 12.38
C LEU A 56 0.95 -8.01 13.05
N VAL A 57 -0.09 -7.18 13.16
CA VAL A 57 -1.41 -7.61 13.64
C VAL A 57 -1.96 -8.71 12.74
N PHE A 58 -1.79 -8.58 11.42
CA PHE A 58 -2.27 -9.57 10.47
C PHE A 58 -1.48 -10.88 10.50
N VAL A 59 -0.17 -10.83 10.70
CA VAL A 59 0.66 -12.03 10.92
C VAL A 59 0.26 -12.74 12.22
N ALA A 60 -0.08 -12.00 13.26
CA ALA A 60 -0.45 -12.58 14.56
C ALA A 60 -1.89 -13.11 14.60
N MET A 61 -2.84 -12.41 13.96
CA MET A 61 -4.28 -12.63 14.14
C MET A 61 -5.10 -12.55 12.85
N GLY A 62 -4.48 -12.35 11.68
CA GLY A 62 -5.18 -11.96 10.45
C GLY A 62 -6.32 -12.90 10.06
N GLU A 63 -6.06 -14.20 10.09
CA GLU A 63 -7.09 -15.20 9.79
C GLU A 63 -8.20 -15.24 10.85
N ALA A 64 -7.86 -15.07 12.13
CA ALA A 64 -8.82 -15.03 13.22
C ALA A 64 -9.71 -13.77 13.15
N ILE A 65 -9.14 -12.61 12.82
CA ILE A 65 -9.88 -11.34 12.65
C ILE A 65 -10.94 -11.50 11.56
N PHE A 66 -10.55 -12.06 10.41
CA PHE A 66 -11.45 -12.31 9.29
C PHE A 66 -12.58 -13.27 9.66
N ARG A 67 -12.27 -14.38 10.34
CA ARG A 67 -13.27 -15.35 10.80
C ARG A 67 -14.25 -14.75 11.83
N ILE A 68 -13.77 -13.98 12.81
CA ILE A 68 -14.62 -13.40 13.87
C ILE A 68 -15.56 -12.33 13.31
N LEU A 69 -15.07 -11.49 12.40
CA LEU A 69 -15.87 -10.42 11.81
C LEU A 69 -16.74 -10.90 10.64
N GLY A 70 -16.55 -12.13 10.16
CA GLY A 70 -17.23 -12.65 8.98
C GLY A 70 -16.83 -11.93 7.69
N ILE A 71 -15.62 -11.36 7.64
CA ILE A 71 -15.09 -10.62 6.48
C ILE A 71 -14.01 -11.46 5.80
N THR A 72 -13.95 -11.40 4.48
CA THR A 72 -12.95 -12.08 3.66
C THR A 72 -11.85 -11.13 3.19
N ALA A 73 -10.75 -11.70 2.70
CA ALA A 73 -9.72 -10.92 2.01
C ALA A 73 -10.28 -10.19 0.77
N ASP A 74 -11.31 -10.74 0.13
CA ASP A 74 -11.96 -10.16 -1.04
C ASP A 74 -12.88 -8.99 -0.66
N ASP A 75 -13.56 -9.05 0.48
CA ASP A 75 -14.29 -7.89 1.04
C ASP A 75 -13.33 -6.73 1.32
N PHE A 76 -12.14 -7.04 1.86
CA PHE A 76 -11.10 -6.04 2.10
C PHE A 76 -10.55 -5.44 0.79
N LYS A 77 -10.44 -6.22 -0.29
CA LYS A 77 -10.09 -5.71 -1.63
C LYS A 77 -11.12 -4.69 -2.12
N ILE A 78 -12.41 -5.01 -2.01
CA ILE A 78 -13.48 -4.11 -2.47
C ILE A 78 -13.48 -2.83 -1.64
N ALA A 79 -13.45 -2.94 -0.30
CA ALA A 79 -13.44 -1.77 0.58
C ALA A 79 -12.21 -0.88 0.36
N GLY A 80 -11.01 -1.47 0.26
CA GLY A 80 -9.78 -0.75 -0.03
C GLY A 80 -9.83 -0.06 -1.40
N GLY A 81 -10.33 -0.76 -2.42
CA GLY A 81 -10.52 -0.21 -3.75
C GLY A 81 -11.48 0.98 -3.74
N LEU A 82 -12.61 0.91 -3.04
CA LEU A 82 -13.53 2.03 -2.90
C LEU A 82 -12.88 3.25 -2.25
N VAL A 83 -12.09 3.05 -1.19
CA VAL A 83 -11.32 4.15 -0.55
C VAL A 83 -10.37 4.78 -1.56
N LEU A 84 -9.57 4.00 -2.28
CA LEU A 84 -8.64 4.51 -3.29
C LEU A 84 -9.38 5.25 -4.43
N LEU A 85 -10.54 4.75 -4.86
CA LEU A 85 -11.35 5.38 -5.89
C LEU A 85 -11.82 6.76 -5.46
N VAL A 86 -12.32 6.89 -4.23
CA VAL A 86 -12.72 8.17 -3.66
C VAL A 86 -11.54 9.14 -3.64
N PHE A 87 -10.35 8.70 -3.21
CA PHE A 87 -9.16 9.54 -3.22
C PHE A 87 -8.75 9.98 -4.64
N ALA A 88 -8.79 9.07 -5.61
CA ALA A 88 -8.46 9.37 -7.00
C ALA A 88 -9.42 10.38 -7.62
N VAL A 89 -10.73 10.19 -7.41
CA VAL A 89 -11.78 11.09 -7.91
C VAL A 89 -11.65 12.47 -7.27
N LEU A 90 -11.43 12.54 -5.96
CA LEU A 90 -11.22 13.82 -5.26
C LEU A 90 -9.98 14.56 -5.79
N ASP A 91 -8.91 13.85 -6.13
CA ASP A 91 -7.70 14.45 -6.68
C ASP A 91 -7.85 14.93 -8.14
N LEU A 92 -8.68 14.22 -8.92
CA LEU A 92 -8.95 14.57 -10.31
C LEU A 92 -9.85 15.81 -10.42
N ILE A 93 -10.89 15.91 -9.57
CA ILE A 93 -11.92 16.95 -9.61
C ILE A 93 -11.48 18.25 -8.92
N LYS A 94 -10.70 18.19 -7.83
CA LYS A 94 -10.31 19.39 -7.08
C LYS A 94 -9.24 20.21 -7.84
N HIS A 95 -9.54 21.49 -8.08
CA HIS A 95 -8.56 22.48 -8.55
C HIS A 95 -7.53 22.79 -7.44
N SER A 96 -6.33 23.17 -7.86
CA SER A 96 -5.10 23.33 -7.05
C SER A 96 -5.24 24.16 -5.78
N GLU A 97 -6.19 25.11 -5.70
CA GLU A 97 -6.33 25.99 -4.54
C GLU A 97 -7.15 25.40 -3.38
N GLU A 98 -7.94 24.34 -3.64
CA GLU A 98 -8.81 23.72 -2.64
C GLU A 98 -8.47 22.25 -2.36
N ARG A 99 -7.20 21.88 -2.57
CA ARG A 99 -6.59 20.62 -2.10
C ARG A 99 -6.50 20.58 -0.57
N ARG A 100 -7.63 20.77 0.13
CA ARG A 100 -7.85 20.24 1.48
C ARG A 100 -7.95 18.71 1.35
N ARG A 101 -6.81 18.08 1.07
CA ARG A 101 -6.60 16.65 1.31
C ARG A 101 -6.74 16.46 2.82
N PRO A 102 -7.37 15.38 3.32
CA PRO A 102 -7.58 15.20 4.76
C PRO A 102 -6.25 15.32 5.51
N THR A 103 -6.02 16.49 6.09
CA THR A 103 -4.76 16.82 6.74
C THR A 103 -4.70 16.07 8.06
N GLY A 104 -3.82 15.07 8.12
CA GLY A 104 -3.48 14.38 9.35
C GLY A 104 -3.52 12.85 9.27
N LYS A 105 -4.16 12.26 8.26
CA LYS A 105 -4.30 10.79 8.18
C LYS A 105 -3.87 10.14 6.87
N LEU A 106 -3.35 10.91 5.90
CA LEU A 106 -2.83 10.38 4.63
C LEU A 106 -1.83 9.22 4.82
N GLY A 107 -0.96 9.33 5.83
CA GLY A 107 -0.03 8.26 6.16
C GLY A 107 -0.73 6.99 6.61
N VAL A 108 -1.84 7.09 7.32
CA VAL A 108 -2.64 5.93 7.72
C VAL A 108 -3.47 5.42 6.54
N VAL A 109 -4.33 6.28 5.99
CA VAL A 109 -5.20 6.00 4.84
C VAL A 109 -5.09 7.13 3.82
N PRO A 110 -4.82 6.83 2.54
CA PRO A 110 -4.73 5.49 1.95
C PRO A 110 -3.30 4.93 1.90
N ILE A 111 -2.27 5.68 2.32
CA ILE A 111 -0.87 5.31 2.01
C ILE A 111 -0.42 4.07 2.80
N GLY A 112 -0.58 4.06 4.13
CA GLY A 112 -0.26 2.89 4.94
C GLY A 112 -1.18 1.71 4.59
N VAL A 113 -2.48 1.95 4.59
CA VAL A 113 -3.54 1.02 4.17
C VAL A 113 -4.54 1.77 3.29
N PRO A 114 -4.94 1.23 2.12
CA PRO A 114 -4.59 -0.08 1.56
C PRO A 114 -3.39 -0.06 0.59
N LEU A 115 -2.67 1.05 0.44
CA LEU A 115 -1.69 1.19 -0.65
C LEU A 115 -0.38 0.42 -0.39
N ILE A 116 0.32 0.66 0.73
CA ILE A 116 1.50 -0.14 1.10
C ILE A 116 1.07 -1.52 1.57
N VAL A 117 0.14 -1.57 2.53
CA VAL A 117 -0.40 -2.82 3.06
C VAL A 117 -1.79 -3.01 2.49
N GLY A 118 -1.77 -3.53 1.27
CA GLY A 118 -2.95 -3.98 0.57
C GLY A 118 -3.22 -5.47 0.73
N PRO A 119 -4.33 -5.96 0.15
CA PRO A 119 -4.70 -7.37 0.15
C PRO A 119 -3.59 -8.29 -0.36
N ALA A 120 -2.85 -7.89 -1.39
CA ALA A 120 -1.72 -8.66 -1.91
C ALA A 120 -0.68 -8.94 -0.82
N VAL A 121 -0.21 -7.88 -0.15
CA VAL A 121 0.74 -8.00 0.97
C VAL A 121 0.16 -8.86 2.09
N LEU A 122 -1.10 -8.65 2.47
CA LEU A 122 -1.76 -9.44 3.51
C LEU A 122 -1.81 -10.94 3.16
N THR A 123 -2.19 -11.28 1.93
CA THR A 123 -2.21 -12.67 1.46
C THR A 123 -0.81 -13.28 1.36
N THR A 124 0.17 -12.51 0.88
CA THR A 124 1.57 -12.94 0.83
C THR A 124 2.12 -13.20 2.23
N LEU A 125 1.78 -12.37 3.22
CA LEU A 125 2.17 -12.61 4.61
C LEU A 125 1.64 -13.95 5.14
N LEU A 126 0.39 -14.29 4.86
CA LEU A 126 -0.18 -15.58 5.27
C LEU A 126 0.57 -16.76 4.64
N VAL A 127 0.80 -16.70 3.33
CA VAL A 127 1.54 -17.75 2.60
C VAL A 127 2.97 -17.89 3.13
N LEU A 128 3.67 -16.78 3.38
CA LEU A 128 5.05 -16.84 3.86
C LEU A 128 5.14 -17.32 5.32
N VAL A 129 4.18 -16.96 6.18
CA VAL A 129 4.11 -17.48 7.54
C VAL A 129 3.92 -18.99 7.54
N ASP A 130 3.03 -19.50 6.69
CA ASP A 130 2.76 -20.94 6.56
C ASP A 130 3.98 -21.71 6.02
N HIS A 131 4.61 -21.22 4.95
CA HIS A 131 5.71 -21.93 4.28
C HIS A 131 7.09 -21.74 4.93
N TYR A 132 7.37 -20.57 5.51
CA TYR A 132 8.72 -20.19 5.96
C TYR A 132 8.80 -19.75 7.43
N GLY A 133 7.66 -19.76 8.14
CA GLY A 133 7.54 -19.40 9.53
C GLY A 133 7.44 -17.89 9.79
N VAL A 134 6.97 -17.56 10.99
CA VAL A 134 6.72 -16.18 11.44
C VAL A 134 8.00 -15.34 11.46
N LEU A 135 9.10 -15.87 12.01
CA LEU A 135 10.33 -15.10 12.21
C LEU A 135 10.95 -14.65 10.88
N SER A 136 11.08 -15.55 9.91
CA SER A 136 11.62 -15.24 8.58
C SER A 136 10.75 -14.19 7.86
N THR A 137 9.43 -14.32 7.98
CA THR A 137 8.47 -13.39 7.37
C THR A 137 8.56 -12.00 7.98
N ILE A 138 8.64 -11.87 9.31
CA ILE A 138 8.77 -10.58 9.99
C ILE A 138 10.09 -9.89 9.61
N ILE A 139 11.20 -10.63 9.54
CA ILE A 139 12.49 -10.04 9.11
C ILE A 139 12.37 -9.49 7.69
N SER A 140 11.80 -10.27 6.76
CA SER A 140 11.59 -9.84 5.37
C SER A 140 10.61 -8.69 5.23
N LEU A 141 9.57 -8.63 6.07
CA LEU A 141 8.65 -7.50 6.16
C LEU A 141 9.38 -6.23 6.59
N VAL A 142 10.18 -6.27 7.65
CA VAL A 142 10.95 -5.11 8.14
C VAL A 142 11.92 -4.61 7.08
N LEU A 143 12.64 -5.52 6.40
CA LEU A 143 13.54 -5.15 5.30
C LEU A 143 12.79 -4.46 4.15
N ASN A 144 11.62 -4.96 3.78
CA ASN A 144 10.78 -4.32 2.78
C ASN A 144 10.29 -2.93 3.21
N MET A 145 9.91 -2.76 4.48
CA MET A 145 9.54 -1.44 5.03
C MET A 145 10.70 -0.44 4.98
N ILE A 146 11.94 -0.90 5.19
CA ILE A 146 13.13 -0.06 5.00
C ILE A 146 13.27 0.37 3.54
N VAL A 147 13.03 -0.53 2.57
CA VAL A 147 13.05 -0.19 1.15
C VAL A 147 11.99 0.86 0.80
N VAL A 148 10.75 0.69 1.27
CA VAL A 148 9.69 1.69 1.06
C VAL A 148 10.08 3.04 1.67
N TRP A 149 10.60 3.04 2.90
CA TRP A 149 11.05 4.24 3.60
C TRP A 149 12.16 4.97 2.84
N LEU A 150 13.18 4.25 2.36
CA LEU A 150 14.25 4.80 1.54
C LEU A 150 13.70 5.40 0.24
N SER A 151 12.80 4.70 -0.44
CA SER A 151 12.14 5.20 -1.65
C SER A 151 11.38 6.51 -1.38
N PHE A 152 10.63 6.59 -0.29
CA PHE A 152 9.86 7.78 0.07
C PHE A 152 10.72 8.98 0.45
N ILE A 153 11.86 8.78 1.13
CA ILE A 153 12.79 9.88 1.42
C ILE A 153 13.43 10.39 0.12
N ASN A 154 13.77 9.49 -0.79
CA ASN A 154 14.36 9.83 -2.08
C ASN A 154 13.34 10.39 -3.08
N ALA A 155 12.04 10.29 -2.79
CA ALA A 155 10.98 10.80 -3.64
C ALA A 155 11.12 12.32 -3.94
N GLN A 156 11.71 13.11 -3.05
CA GLN A 156 11.99 14.53 -3.33
C GLN A 156 13.04 14.74 -4.42
N ARG A 157 14.04 13.83 -4.53
CA ARG A 157 15.04 13.90 -5.60
C ARG A 157 14.40 13.66 -6.95
N ILE A 158 13.48 12.70 -7.02
CA ILE A 158 12.66 12.40 -8.21
C ILE A 158 11.87 13.65 -8.61
N VAL A 159 11.14 14.25 -7.66
CA VAL A 159 10.39 15.50 -7.87
C VAL A 159 11.28 16.63 -8.42
N ASN A 160 12.47 16.82 -7.85
CA ASN A 160 13.38 17.87 -8.27
C ASN A 160 13.95 17.68 -9.68
N LEU A 161 14.02 16.45 -10.20
CA LEU A 161 14.50 16.15 -11.55
C LEU A 161 13.48 16.56 -12.64
N PHE A 162 12.17 16.43 -12.38
CA PHE A 162 11.12 16.68 -13.37
C PHE A 162 10.62 18.14 -13.43
N GLY A 163 10.96 18.97 -12.44
CA GLY A 163 10.49 20.36 -12.36
C GLY A 163 8.98 20.49 -12.14
N LYS A 164 8.50 21.71 -11.84
CA LYS A 164 7.09 21.97 -11.44
C LYS A 164 6.05 21.53 -12.50
N GLY A 165 6.36 21.73 -13.78
CA GLY A 165 5.49 21.33 -14.89
C GLY A 165 5.39 19.81 -15.06
N GLY A 166 6.53 19.12 -15.01
CA GLY A 166 6.58 17.66 -15.12
C GLY A 166 5.88 16.97 -13.95
N ILE A 167 6.05 17.50 -12.73
CA ILE A 167 5.35 17.01 -11.54
C ILE A 167 3.83 17.09 -11.71
N THR A 168 3.30 18.23 -12.17
CA THR A 168 1.85 18.40 -12.36
C THR A 168 1.27 17.40 -13.37
N ALA A 169 1.98 17.19 -14.49
CA ALA A 169 1.57 16.22 -15.50
C ALA A 169 1.61 14.78 -14.96
N ILE A 170 2.71 14.41 -14.29
CA ILE A 170 2.87 13.08 -13.66
C ILE A 170 1.78 12.85 -12.63
N SER A 171 1.47 13.83 -11.79
CA SER A 171 0.45 13.71 -10.76
C SER A 171 -0.95 13.48 -11.33
N LYS A 172 -1.30 14.10 -12.47
CA LYS A 172 -2.56 13.81 -13.17
C LYS A 172 -2.61 12.40 -13.73
N VAL A 173 -1.51 11.90 -14.30
CA VAL A 173 -1.42 10.51 -14.76
C VAL A 173 -1.52 9.54 -13.58
N MET A 174 -0.86 9.84 -12.45
CA MET A 174 -0.92 9.01 -11.25
C MET A 174 -2.30 8.98 -10.61
N ALA A 175 -3.07 10.07 -10.65
CA ALA A 175 -4.46 10.06 -10.21
C ALA A 175 -5.32 9.10 -11.04
N LEU A 176 -5.12 9.06 -12.37
CA LEU A 176 -5.78 8.10 -13.26
C LEU A 176 -5.34 6.65 -13.01
N LEU A 177 -4.05 6.43 -12.70
CA LEU A 177 -3.55 5.12 -12.31
C LEU A 177 -4.10 4.67 -10.97
N LEU A 178 -4.20 5.56 -9.98
CA LEU A 178 -4.83 5.27 -8.69
C LEU A 178 -6.30 4.86 -8.86
N ALA A 179 -7.05 5.55 -9.72
CA ALA A 179 -8.42 5.15 -10.07
C ALA A 179 -8.45 3.78 -10.75
N SER A 180 -7.51 3.50 -11.65
CA SER A 180 -7.40 2.20 -12.32
C SER A 180 -7.10 1.06 -11.34
N ILE A 181 -6.20 1.29 -10.38
CA ILE A 181 -5.86 0.33 -9.31
C ILE A 181 -7.07 0.08 -8.42
N ALA A 182 -7.80 1.14 -8.06
CA ALA A 182 -9.02 1.05 -7.30
C ALA A 182 -10.07 0.16 -7.98
N ILE A 183 -10.30 0.40 -9.29
CA ILE A 183 -11.20 -0.42 -10.11
C ILE A 183 -10.70 -1.86 -10.19
N MET A 184 -9.39 -2.08 -10.39
CA MET A 184 -8.79 -3.42 -10.40
C MET A 184 -9.05 -4.17 -9.08
N MET A 185 -8.85 -3.53 -7.93
CA MET A 185 -9.10 -4.14 -6.62
C MET A 185 -10.57 -4.52 -6.44
N ILE A 186 -11.49 -3.63 -6.81
CA ILE A 186 -12.93 -3.88 -6.77
C ILE A 186 -13.29 -5.05 -7.70
N ARG A 187 -12.80 -5.03 -8.94
CA ARG A 187 -13.04 -6.09 -9.93
C ARG A 187 -12.57 -7.45 -9.41
N LEU A 188 -11.32 -7.55 -8.95
CA LEU A 188 -10.76 -8.80 -8.44
C LEU A 188 -11.51 -9.32 -7.22
N GLY A 189 -11.97 -8.44 -6.32
CA GLY A 189 -12.79 -8.85 -5.18
C GLY A 189 -14.14 -9.43 -5.62
N ILE A 190 -14.84 -8.76 -6.55
CA ILE A 190 -16.12 -9.23 -7.08
C ILE A 190 -15.97 -10.55 -7.84
N GLU A 191 -14.98 -10.65 -8.75
CA GLU A 191 -14.71 -11.87 -9.53
C GLU A 191 -14.43 -13.07 -8.62
N ASN A 192 -13.63 -12.88 -7.56
CA ASN A 192 -13.32 -13.94 -6.60
C ASN A 192 -14.55 -14.40 -5.82
N ILE A 193 -15.40 -13.48 -5.36
CA ILE A 193 -16.64 -13.80 -4.65
C ILE A 193 -17.59 -14.60 -5.56
N LEU A 194 -17.76 -14.16 -6.81
CA LEU A 194 -18.62 -14.85 -7.78
C LEU A 194 -18.08 -16.24 -8.13
N ALA A 195 -16.77 -16.37 -8.37
CA ALA A 195 -16.14 -17.66 -8.67
C ALA A 195 -16.23 -18.64 -7.49
N GLY A 196 -16.15 -18.13 -6.25
CA GLY A 196 -16.35 -18.92 -5.03
C GLY A 196 -17.76 -19.51 -4.91
N HIS A 197 -18.79 -18.76 -5.32
CA HIS A 197 -20.19 -19.23 -5.33
C HIS A 197 -20.46 -20.28 -6.43
N ILE A 198 -19.64 -20.36 -7.47
CA ILE A 198 -19.82 -21.33 -8.58
C ILE A 198 -19.16 -22.68 -8.25
N LYS A 199 -18.23 -22.73 -7.29
CA LYS A 199 -17.47 -23.94 -6.91
C LYS A 199 -17.89 -24.58 -5.58
N GLY A 200 -18.81 -23.96 -4.83
CA GLY A 200 -19.42 -24.51 -3.61
C GLY A 200 -20.79 -25.10 -3.90
#